data_AF-A0A4Q2FD25-F1
#
_entry.id   AF-A0A4Q2FD25-F1
#
_cell.length_a   1.000
_cell.length_b   1.000
_cell.length_c   1.000
_cell.angle_alpha   90.00
_cell.angle_beta   90.00
_cell.angle_gamma   90.00
#
_symmetry.space_group_name_H-M   'P 1'
#
loop_
_entity.id
_entity.type
_entity.pdbx_description
1 polymer ?
#
loop_
_entity_poly.entity_id
_entity_poly.type
_entity_poly.pdbx_seq_one_letter_code
_entity_poly.pdbx_strand_id
1 'polypeptide(L)'
;TQRGLSASDAAVAHGVSAVTARKWLARFLTDGAAGLADKSSRPAKSPRAIRPNIALAIVELRRKLFTQSLIATYLGVSKATVSRVLRRAGLSRFSDLAPVEAVQRYEREAPGDLLHIDIKKLGRFSDVG
;
A
#
# COMPACT_ATOMS: atom_id res chain seq x y z
N THR A 1 -27.07 25.58 -24.53
CA THR A 1 -25.59 25.60 -24.35
C THR A 1 -25.12 27.04 -24.48
N GLN A 2 -24.04 27.44 -23.80
CA GLN A 2 -23.55 28.84 -23.75
C GLN A 2 -23.26 29.50 -25.11
N ARG A 3 -23.13 28.71 -26.18
CA ARG A 3 -22.90 29.17 -27.56
C ARG A 3 -23.98 28.73 -28.55
N GLY A 4 -25.12 28.20 -28.08
CA GLY A 4 -26.19 27.69 -28.94
C GLY A 4 -25.87 26.39 -29.72
N LEU A 5 -24.64 25.87 -29.63
CA LEU A 5 -24.21 24.66 -30.32
C LEU A 5 -24.99 23.42 -29.85
N SER A 6 -25.40 22.57 -30.81
CA SER A 6 -25.93 21.26 -30.48
C SER A 6 -24.81 20.33 -29.98
N ALA A 7 -25.18 19.24 -29.30
CA ALA A 7 -24.20 18.25 -28.87
C ALA A 7 -23.48 17.57 -30.05
N SER A 8 -24.10 17.52 -31.22
CA SER A 8 -23.51 16.99 -32.45
C SER A 8 -22.46 17.94 -33.02
N ASP A 9 -22.75 19.24 -33.07
CA ASP A 9 -21.80 20.25 -33.58
C ASP A 9 -20.54 20.31 -32.69
N ALA A 10 -20.74 20.27 -31.38
CA ALA A 10 -19.65 20.21 -30.42
C ALA A 10 -18.83 18.92 -30.56
N ALA A 11 -19.47 17.78 -30.86
CA ALA A 11 -18.78 16.51 -31.11
C ALA A 11 -17.85 16.60 -32.32
N VAL A 12 -18.33 17.15 -33.44
CA VAL A 12 -17.53 17.34 -34.66
C VAL A 12 -16.33 18.25 -34.39
N ALA A 13 -16.54 19.40 -33.74
CA ALA A 13 -15.48 20.36 -33.43
C ALA A 13 -14.37 19.77 -32.54
N HIS A 14 -14.67 18.75 -31.74
CA HIS A 14 -13.74 18.12 -30.80
C HIS A 14 -13.35 16.68 -31.18
N GLY A 15 -13.70 16.22 -32.39
CA GLY A 15 -13.28 14.91 -32.91
C GLY A 15 -13.82 13.71 -32.11
N VAL A 16 -15.01 13.84 -31.49
CA VAL A 16 -15.64 12.77 -30.71
C VAL A 16 -17.03 12.44 -31.25
N SER A 17 -17.58 11.29 -30.86
CA SER A 17 -18.96 10.96 -31.22
C SER A 17 -19.97 11.84 -30.48
N ALA A 18 -21.13 12.08 -31.10
CA ALA A 18 -22.25 12.80 -30.47
C ALA A 18 -22.72 12.15 -29.15
N VAL A 19 -22.55 10.82 -29.02
CA VAL A 19 -22.82 10.07 -27.78
C VAL A 19 -21.85 10.49 -26.67
N THR A 20 -20.56 10.62 -26.97
CA THR A 20 -19.55 11.10 -26.01
C THR A 20 -19.80 12.54 -25.61
N ALA A 21 -20.11 13.43 -26.56
CA ALA A 21 -20.45 14.82 -26.27
C ALA A 21 -21.69 14.93 -25.36
N ARG A 22 -22.76 14.17 -25.62
CA ARG A 22 -23.92 14.09 -24.73
C ARG A 22 -23.58 13.57 -23.34
N LYS A 23 -22.73 12.53 -23.23
CA LYS A 23 -22.26 12.01 -21.94
C LYS A 23 -21.51 13.07 -21.14
N TRP A 24 -20.59 13.80 -21.77
CA TRP A 24 -19.84 14.88 -21.12
C TRP A 24 -20.74 16.04 -20.71
N LEU A 25 -21.68 16.44 -21.57
CA LEU A 25 -22.67 17.47 -21.23
C LEU A 25 -23.53 17.05 -20.02
N ALA A 26 -24.03 15.81 -20.00
CA ALA A 26 -24.80 15.30 -18.86
C ALA A 26 -23.98 15.34 -17.56
N ARG A 27 -22.71 14.88 -17.60
CA ARG A 27 -21.81 14.96 -16.44
C ARG A 27 -21.56 16.40 -15.99
N PHE A 28 -21.37 17.32 -16.93
CA PHE A 28 -21.16 18.73 -16.61
C PHE A 28 -22.40 19.37 -15.98
N LEU A 29 -23.61 19.02 -16.45
CA LEU A 29 -24.85 19.53 -15.87
C LEU A 29 -25.11 18.97 -14.46
N THR A 30 -24.70 17.73 -14.15
CA THR A 30 -24.85 17.15 -12.81
C THR A 30 -23.77 17.61 -11.84
N ASP A 31 -22.50 17.53 -12.24
CA ASP A 31 -21.34 17.61 -11.35
C ASP A 31 -20.45 18.85 -11.65
N GLY A 32 -20.84 19.70 -12.59
CA GLY A 32 -20.04 20.84 -13.05
C GLY A 32 -18.74 20.41 -13.75
N ALA A 33 -17.73 21.28 -13.72
CA ALA A 33 -16.42 20.99 -14.29
C ALA A 33 -15.76 19.74 -13.66
N ALA A 34 -16.01 19.46 -12.38
CA ALA A 34 -15.50 18.27 -11.69
C ALA A 34 -16.03 16.96 -12.30
N GLY A 35 -17.23 16.97 -12.90
CA GLY A 35 -17.81 15.83 -13.59
C GLY A 35 -17.06 15.37 -14.84
N LEU A 36 -16.24 16.25 -15.41
CA LEU A 36 -15.45 15.96 -16.62
C LEU A 36 -14.11 15.29 -16.30
N ALA A 37 -13.68 15.31 -15.04
CA ALA A 37 -12.49 14.57 -14.61
C ALA A 37 -12.69 13.05 -14.79
N ASP A 38 -11.59 12.33 -14.97
CA ASP A 38 -11.62 10.88 -15.05
C ASP A 38 -12.17 10.27 -13.75
N LYS A 39 -13.29 9.56 -13.88
CA LYS A 39 -13.86 8.79 -12.78
C LYS A 39 -13.03 7.52 -12.62
N SER A 40 -12.82 7.10 -11.38
CA SER A 40 -12.14 5.83 -11.11
C SER A 40 -12.87 4.67 -11.80
N SER A 41 -12.12 3.82 -12.51
CA SER A 41 -12.65 2.55 -13.04
C SER A 41 -12.88 1.51 -11.94
N ARG A 42 -12.60 1.84 -10.67
CA ARG A 42 -12.79 0.94 -9.53
C ARG A 42 -14.28 0.84 -9.22
N PRO A 43 -14.79 -0.37 -8.94
CA PRO A 43 -16.20 -0.54 -8.60
C PRO A 43 -16.52 0.19 -7.28
N ALA A 44 -17.69 0.83 -7.24
CA ALA A 44 -18.17 1.53 -6.03
C ALA A 44 -18.43 0.56 -4.87
N LYS A 45 -18.80 -0.70 -5.17
CA LYS A 45 -19.03 -1.76 -4.18
C LYS A 45 -18.26 -3.02 -4.60
N SER A 46 -17.57 -3.64 -3.65
CA SER A 46 -16.92 -4.93 -3.83
C SER A 46 -17.48 -5.91 -2.79
N PRO A 47 -18.50 -6.71 -3.13
CA PRO A 47 -19.19 -7.58 -2.17
C PRO A 47 -18.28 -8.62 -1.51
N ARG A 48 -17.18 -9.00 -2.17
CA ARG A 48 -16.17 -9.94 -1.67
C ARG A 48 -15.04 -9.24 -0.90
N ALA A 49 -15.17 -7.94 -0.63
CA ALA A 49 -14.21 -7.24 0.21
C ALA A 49 -14.26 -7.81 1.63
N ILE A 50 -13.08 -7.91 2.25
CA ILE A 50 -12.98 -8.28 3.66
C ILE A 50 -13.74 -7.26 4.51
N ARG A 51 -14.45 -7.74 5.54
CA ARG A 51 -15.14 -6.87 6.48
C ARG A 51 -14.15 -5.91 7.16
N PRO A 52 -14.47 -4.61 7.32
CA PRO A 52 -13.55 -3.61 7.87
C PRO A 52 -12.98 -3.98 9.25
N ASN A 53 -13.79 -4.59 10.12
CA ASN A 53 -13.36 -5.03 11.44
C ASN A 53 -12.26 -6.11 11.39
N ILE A 54 -12.34 -7.05 10.45
CA ILE A 54 -11.28 -8.07 10.28
C ILE A 54 -10.00 -7.44 9.72
N ALA A 55 -10.13 -6.46 8.82
CA ALA A 55 -8.97 -5.72 8.32
C ALA A 55 -8.26 -4.94 9.45
N LEU A 56 -9.01 -4.33 10.36
CA LEU A 56 -8.46 -3.70 11.56
C LEU A 56 -7.78 -4.73 12.48
N ALA A 57 -8.42 -5.86 12.74
CA ALA A 57 -7.82 -6.93 13.55
C ALA A 57 -6.49 -7.45 12.97
N ILE A 58 -6.38 -7.56 11.63
CA ILE A 58 -5.12 -7.90 10.95
C ILE A 58 -4.03 -6.87 11.27
N VAL A 59 -4.35 -5.57 11.21
CA VAL A 59 -3.39 -4.50 11.50
C VAL A 59 -2.97 -4.53 12.98
N GLU A 60 -3.91 -4.68 13.90
CA GLU A 60 -3.63 -4.72 15.34
C GLU A 60 -2.75 -5.91 15.73
N LEU A 61 -3.05 -7.11 15.21
CA LEU A 61 -2.19 -8.28 15.46
C LEU A 61 -0.80 -8.09 14.85
N ARG A 62 -0.72 -7.44 13.68
CA ARG A 62 0.58 -7.14 13.07
C ARG A 62 1.39 -6.18 13.92
N ARG A 63 0.77 -5.16 14.53
CA ARG A 63 1.39 -4.24 15.49
C ARG A 63 1.88 -4.95 16.75
N LYS A 64 1.21 -6.01 17.17
CA LYS A 64 1.66 -6.93 18.24
C LYS A 64 2.74 -7.93 17.80
N LEU A 65 3.40 -7.67 16.66
CA LEU A 65 4.49 -8.47 16.10
C LEU A 65 4.10 -9.89 15.64
N PHE A 66 2.82 -10.16 15.40
CA PHE A 66 2.41 -11.45 14.84
C PHE A 66 2.90 -11.57 13.38
N THR A 67 3.32 -12.78 12.99
CA THR A 67 3.67 -13.08 11.59
C THR A 67 2.40 -13.13 10.74
N GLN A 68 2.50 -12.85 9.44
CA GLN A 68 1.34 -12.89 8.55
C GLN A 68 0.67 -14.27 8.50
N SER A 69 1.46 -15.35 8.63
CA SER A 69 0.95 -16.72 8.71
C SER A 69 0.15 -16.95 9.99
N LEU A 70 0.66 -16.49 11.14
CA LEU A 70 -0.04 -16.62 12.41
C LEU A 70 -1.35 -15.84 12.42
N ILE A 71 -1.35 -14.62 11.87
CA ILE A 71 -2.56 -13.80 11.71
C ILE A 71 -3.60 -14.51 10.83
N ALA A 72 -3.17 -15.09 9.70
CA ALA A 72 -4.05 -15.81 8.79
C ALA A 72 -4.74 -16.99 9.48
N THR A 73 -3.97 -17.80 10.22
CA THR A 73 -4.50 -18.91 11.01
C THR A 73 -5.44 -18.43 12.10
N TYR A 74 -5.03 -17.43 12.89
CA TYR A 74 -5.78 -16.93 14.04
C TYR A 74 -7.14 -16.32 13.65
N LEU A 75 -7.20 -15.60 12.53
CA LEU A 75 -8.42 -14.93 12.06
C LEU A 75 -9.23 -15.76 11.04
N GLY A 76 -8.75 -16.95 10.65
CA GLY A 76 -9.43 -17.79 9.66
C GLY A 76 -9.55 -17.17 8.27
N VAL A 77 -8.54 -16.39 7.86
CA VAL A 77 -8.51 -15.73 6.54
C VAL A 77 -7.31 -16.17 5.72
N SER A 78 -7.38 -16.05 4.39
CA SER A 78 -6.27 -16.46 3.53
C SER A 78 -5.03 -15.56 3.73
N LYS A 79 -3.83 -16.16 3.62
CA LYS A 79 -2.55 -15.43 3.67
C LYS A 79 -2.51 -14.28 2.65
N ALA A 80 -3.07 -14.48 1.45
CA ALA A 80 -3.17 -13.45 0.42
C ALA A 80 -4.04 -12.25 0.86
N THR A 81 -5.06 -12.48 1.70
CA THR A 81 -5.88 -11.40 2.24
C THR A 81 -5.13 -10.61 3.29
N VAL A 82 -4.45 -11.28 4.22
CA VAL A 82 -3.55 -10.64 5.21
C VAL A 82 -2.50 -9.79 4.49
N SER A 83 -1.79 -10.37 3.53
CA SER A 83 -0.76 -9.67 2.74
C SER A 83 -1.31 -8.42 2.03
N ARG A 84 -2.48 -8.51 1.37
CA ARG A 84 -3.10 -7.35 0.71
C ARG A 84 -3.55 -6.26 1.69
N VAL A 85 -4.05 -6.63 2.87
CA VAL A 85 -4.43 -5.66 3.91
C VAL A 85 -3.19 -4.95 4.45
N LEU A 86 -2.15 -5.70 4.82
CA LEU A 86 -0.91 -5.15 5.37
C LEU A 86 -0.15 -4.31 4.33
N ARG A 87 -0.16 -4.70 3.05
CA ARG A 87 0.42 -3.89 1.98
C ARG A 87 -0.26 -2.53 1.84
N ARG A 88 -1.59 -2.47 1.94
CA ARG A 88 -2.32 -1.20 1.90
C ARG A 88 -2.07 -0.35 3.14
N ALA A 89 -1.86 -1.00 4.29
CA ALA A 89 -1.54 -0.33 5.54
C ALA A 89 -0.05 0.06 5.67
N GLY A 90 0.82 -0.34 4.73
CA GLY A 90 2.26 -0.09 4.80
C GLY A 90 2.98 -0.92 5.88
N LEU A 91 2.45 -2.08 6.29
CA LEU A 91 2.94 -2.91 7.40
C LEU A 91 3.33 -4.34 6.96
N SER A 92 3.86 -4.47 5.75
CA SER A 92 4.11 -5.79 5.15
C SER A 92 5.35 -6.45 5.73
N ARG A 93 6.39 -5.67 6.01
CA ARG A 93 7.66 -6.11 6.57
C ARG A 93 7.66 -5.89 8.07
N PHE A 94 8.58 -6.52 8.78
CA PHE A 94 8.76 -6.25 10.21
C PHE A 94 9.47 -4.92 10.46
N SER A 95 10.34 -4.50 9.52
CA SER A 95 10.94 -3.16 9.52
C SER A 95 9.90 -2.05 9.52
N ASP A 96 8.72 -2.28 8.96
CA ASP A 96 7.64 -1.30 8.91
C ASP A 96 6.96 -1.09 10.29
N LEU A 97 7.24 -1.96 11.27
CA LEU A 97 6.69 -1.92 12.62
C LEU A 97 7.63 -1.26 13.62
N ALA A 98 8.92 -1.32 13.37
CA ALA A 98 9.94 -0.76 14.24
C ALA A 98 10.15 0.72 13.92
N PRO A 99 10.41 1.57 14.93
CA PRO A 99 11.02 2.85 14.68
C PRO A 99 12.37 2.63 13.99
N VAL A 100 12.72 3.47 13.02
CA VAL A 100 14.06 3.48 12.47
C VAL A 100 14.97 4.01 13.57
N GLU A 101 15.68 3.12 14.25
CA GLU A 101 16.69 3.53 15.22
C GLU A 101 17.79 4.30 14.51
N ALA A 102 18.23 5.40 15.12
CA ALA A 102 19.36 6.15 14.61
C ALA A 102 20.58 5.23 14.57
N VAL A 103 21.31 5.22 13.45
CA VAL A 103 22.53 4.42 13.31
C VAL A 103 23.55 4.92 14.33
N GLN A 104 23.76 4.15 15.39
CA GLN A 104 24.79 4.42 16.39
C GLN A 104 26.12 3.90 15.83
N ARG A 105 26.90 4.80 15.23
CA ARG A 105 28.23 4.47 14.72
C ARG A 105 29.19 4.27 15.87
N TYR A 106 29.68 3.04 16.02
CA TYR A 106 30.73 2.70 16.96
C TYR A 106 32.08 3.07 16.34
N GLU A 107 32.43 4.36 16.39
CA GLU A 107 33.64 4.93 15.79
C GLU A 107 34.45 5.70 16.85
N ARG A 108 35.76 5.82 16.65
CA ARG A 108 36.68 6.63 17.45
C ARG A 108 37.66 7.36 16.53
N GLU A 109 38.21 8.47 17.01
CA GLU A 109 38.99 9.41 16.20
C GLU A 109 40.38 8.88 15.85
N ALA A 110 41.09 8.29 16.83
CA ALA A 110 42.44 7.80 16.61
C ALA A 110 42.51 6.26 16.50
N PRO A 111 43.45 5.72 15.70
CA PRO A 111 43.78 4.30 15.72
C PRO A 111 44.17 3.84 17.14
N GLY A 112 43.52 2.79 17.63
CA GLY A 112 43.78 2.23 18.98
C GLY A 112 42.75 2.63 20.05
N ASP A 113 41.96 3.68 19.83
CA ASP A 113 40.89 4.10 20.75
C ASP A 113 39.71 3.12 20.83
N LEU A 114 39.62 2.21 19.84
CA LEU A 114 38.56 1.23 19.72
C LEU A 114 39.14 -0.19 19.62
N LEU A 115 39.00 -0.96 20.70
CA LEU A 115 39.29 -2.39 20.70
C LEU A 115 37.97 -3.17 20.54
N HIS A 116 37.86 -3.95 19.46
CA HIS A 116 36.75 -4.88 19.28
C HIS A 116 37.22 -6.28 19.64
N ILE A 117 36.60 -6.89 20.65
CA ILE A 117 36.88 -8.27 21.06
C ILE A 117 35.69 -9.12 20.63
N ASP A 118 35.89 -9.95 19.61
CA ASP A 118 34.92 -10.97 19.24
C ASP A 118 35.30 -12.30 19.91
N ILE A 119 34.34 -12.91 20.60
CA ILE A 119 34.54 -14.21 21.25
C ILE A 119 33.70 -15.24 20.52
N LYS A 120 34.36 -16.10 19.76
CA LYS A 120 33.72 -17.23 19.11
C LYS A 120 33.89 -18.49 19.95
N LYS A 121 32.77 -19.15 20.26
CA LYS A 121 32.79 -20.50 20.83
C LYS A 121 33.07 -21.52 19.72
N LEU A 122 34.21 -22.18 19.78
CA LEU A 122 34.55 -23.30 18.89
C LEU A 122 34.10 -24.63 19.51
N GLY A 123 33.80 -25.60 18.65
CA GLY A 123 33.61 -26.99 19.07
C GLY A 123 34.90 -27.53 19.68
N ARG A 124 34.79 -28.45 20.64
CA ARG A 124 35.96 -29.11 21.25
C ARG A 124 36.58 -30.05 20.21
N PHE A 125 37.85 -29.84 19.88
CA PHE A 125 38.61 -30.73 18.99
C PHE A 125 39.62 -31.54 19.80
N SER A 126 39.76 -32.82 19.47
CA SER A 126 40.70 -33.76 20.10
C SER A 126 42.03 -33.85 19.36
N ASP A 127 42.05 -33.48 18.09
CA ASP A 127 43.21 -33.58 17.21
C ASP A 127 43.29 -32.32 16.32
N VAL A 128 44.50 -31.94 15.93
CA VAL A 128 44.73 -30.87 14.95
C VAL A 128 44.58 -31.49 13.56
N GLY A 129 43.72 -30.91 12.73
CA GLY A 129 43.57 -31.27 11.31
C GLY A 129 44.73 -30.79 10.46
#